data_AF-A0A286FQK7-F1
#
_entry.id   AF-A0A286FQK7-F1
#
_cell.length_a   1.000
_cell.length_b   1.000
_cell.length_c   1.000
_cell.angle_alpha   90.00
_cell.angle_beta   90.00
_cell.angle_gamma   90.00
#
_symmetry.space_group_name_H-M   'P 1'
#
loop_
_entity.id
_entity.type
_entity.pdbx_description
1 polymer ?
#
loop_
_entity_poly.entity_id
_entity_poly.type
_entity_poly.pdbx_seq_one_letter_code
_entity_poly.pdbx_strand_id
1 'polypeptide(L)' 'MIEQVSHQAAGTGPADLTLALSVAHALHALTSVPRAPEVPPVPQLMGLRTSTDRPHRRKVPLHRLAGFRELSTLGA' A
#
# COMPACT_ATOMS: atom_id res chain seq x y z
N MET A 1 -49.93 -12.31 3.02
CA MET A 1 -49.70 -13.09 1.79
C MET A 1 -48.75 -12.27 0.94
N ILE A 2 -47.60 -12.84 0.55
CA ILE A 2 -46.56 -12.14 -0.22
C ILE A 2 -46.47 -12.85 -1.56
N GLU A 3 -46.67 -12.10 -2.64
CA GLU A 3 -46.58 -12.56 -4.02
C GLU A 3 -45.12 -12.42 -4.50
N GLN A 4 -44.58 -13.46 -5.12
CA GLN A 4 -43.30 -13.36 -5.81
C GLN A 4 -43.54 -12.87 -7.25
N VAL A 5 -43.00 -11.70 -7.57
CA VAL A 5 -43.02 -11.16 -8.94
C VAL A 5 -41.62 -11.33 -9.53
N SER A 6 -41.52 -12.11 -10.61
CA SER A 6 -40.26 -12.26 -11.35
C SER A 6 -40.01 -11.02 -12.20
N HIS A 7 -38.91 -10.33 -11.95
CA HIS A 7 -38.45 -9.23 -12.80
C HIS A 7 -37.47 -9.76 -13.84
N GLN A 8 -37.68 -9.38 -15.09
CA GLN A 8 -36.71 -9.66 -16.16
C GLN A 8 -35.43 -8.85 -15.87
N ALA A 9 -34.39 -9.55 -15.42
CA ALA A 9 -33.08 -8.95 -15.25
C ALA A 9 -32.51 -8.59 -16.64
N ALA A 10 -31.79 -7.47 -16.72
CA ALA A 10 -31.06 -7.11 -17.93
C ALA A 10 -30.15 -8.27 -18.34
N GLY A 11 -30.11 -8.54 -19.65
CA GLY A 11 -29.33 -9.64 -20.21
C GLY A 11 -27.86 -9.51 -19.81
N THR A 12 -27.31 -10.59 -19.27
CA THR A 12 -25.88 -10.75 -18.99
C THR A 12 -25.22 -11.63 -20.04
N GLY A 13 -25.84 -11.69 -21.23
CA GLY A 13 -25.33 -12.48 -22.34
C GLY A 13 -24.02 -11.91 -22.89
N PRO A 14 -23.27 -12.69 -23.67
CA PRO A 14 -22.00 -12.25 -24.24
C PRO A 14 -22.16 -11.02 -25.14
N ALA A 15 -23.29 -10.89 -25.83
CA ALA A 15 -23.61 -9.71 -26.65
C ALA A 15 -23.80 -8.45 -25.79
N ASP A 16 -24.53 -8.55 -24.68
CA ASP A 16 -24.79 -7.44 -23.76
C ASP A 16 -23.50 -6.98 -23.07
N LEU A 17 -22.63 -7.93 -22.69
CA LEU A 17 -21.32 -7.64 -22.12
C LEU A 17 -20.40 -6.94 -23.12
N THR A 18 -20.39 -7.38 -24.38
CA THR A 18 -19.58 -6.74 -25.42
C THR A 18 -20.02 -5.30 -25.65
N LEU A 19 -21.33 -5.05 -25.68
CA LEU A 19 -21.89 -3.71 -25.78
C LEU A 19 -21.54 -2.85 -24.56
N ALA A 20 -21.70 -3.37 -23.35
CA ALA A 20 -21.38 -2.66 -22.12
C ALA A 20 -19.91 -2.24 -22.04
N LEU A 21 -18.99 -3.14 -22.44
CA LEU A 21 -17.56 -2.84 -22.50
C LEU A 21 -17.22 -1.79 -23.56
N SER A 22 -17.85 -1.86 -24.74
CA SER A 22 -17.68 -0.84 -25.77
C SER A 22 -18.11 0.55 -25.30
N VAL A 23 -19.26 0.64 -24.61
CA VAL A 23 -19.77 1.90 -24.05
C VAL A 23 -18.86 2.41 -22.94
N ALA A 24 -18.43 1.53 -22.03
CA ALA A 24 -17.51 1.90 -20.95
C ALA A 24 -16.17 2.43 -21.50
N HIS A 25 -15.64 1.81 -22.55
CA HIS A 25 -14.42 2.27 -23.20
C HIS A 25 -14.58 3.66 -23.81
N ALA A 26 -15.69 3.91 -24.53
CA ALA A 26 -15.98 5.20 -25.13
C ALA A 26 -16.10 6.31 -24.06
N LEU A 27 -16.75 6.02 -22.93
CA LEU A 27 -16.85 6.97 -21.81
C LEU A 27 -15.50 7.21 -21.12
N HIS A 28 -14.69 6.16 -20.94
CA HIS A 28 -13.39 6.28 -20.29
C HIS A 28 -12.38 7.06 -21.14
N ALA A 29 -12.43 6.90 -22.47
CA ALA A 29 -11.61 7.69 -23.38
C ALA A 29 -11.87 9.20 -23.22
N LEU A 30 -13.14 9.58 -23.03
CA LEU A 30 -13.54 10.98 -22.77
C LEU A 30 -13.08 11.48 -21.38
N THR A 31 -12.83 10.59 -20.43
CA THR A 31 -12.37 10.93 -19.07
C THR A 31 -10.86 10.83 -18.87
N SER A 32 -10.09 10.55 -19.93
CA SER A 32 -8.62 10.51 -19.90
C SER A 32 -7.98 11.91 -19.76
N VAL A 33 -8.53 12.75 -18.88
CA VAL A 33 -7.76 13.85 -18.29
C VAL A 33 -6.62 13.18 -17.50
N PRO A 34 -5.34 13.52 -17.77
CA PRO A 34 -4.24 12.93 -17.02
C PRO A 34 -4.43 13.26 -15.54
N ARG A 35 -4.76 12.22 -14.75
CA ARG A 35 -4.81 12.33 -13.30
C ARG A 35 -3.40 12.69 -12.86
N ALA A 36 -3.25 13.90 -12.31
CA ALA A 36 -1.97 14.34 -11.76
C ALA A 36 -1.47 13.27 -10.77
N PRO A 37 -0.17 12.91 -10.82
CA PRO A 37 0.37 11.90 -9.93
C PRO A 37 0.07 12.32 -8.49
N GLU A 38 -0.59 11.43 -7.74
CA GLU A 38 -0.77 11.58 -6.29
C GLU A 38 0.60 11.45 -5.65
N VAL A 39 1.34 12.57 -5.56
CA VAL A 39 2.62 12.63 -4.87
C VAL A 39 2.32 12.45 -3.37
N PRO A 40 2.74 11.33 -2.74
CA PRO A 40 2.54 11.17 -1.31
C PRO A 40 3.28 12.31 -0.59
N PRO A 41 2.67 12.94 0.43
CA PRO A 41 3.34 13.99 1.17
C PRO A 41 4.61 13.43 1.82
N VAL A 42 5.75 14.05 1.53
CA VAL A 42 7.02 13.70 2.17
C VAL A 42 6.88 13.94 3.67
N PRO A 43 7.09 12.93 4.54
CA PRO A 43 6.99 13.13 5.97
C PRO A 43 8.04 14.16 6.41
N GLN A 44 7.56 15.21 7.09
CA GLN A 44 8.42 16.24 7.67
C GLN A 44 9.10 15.64 8.90
N LEU A 45 10.30 15.07 8.70
CA LEU A 45 11.13 14.44 9.73
C LEU A 45 11.79 15.48 10.65
N MET A 46 10.99 16.33 11.30
CA MET A 46 11.41 17.41 12.18
C MET A 46 12.38 16.91 13.26
N GLY A 47 13.68 17.13 13.06
CA GLY A 47 14.73 16.81 14.04
C GLY A 47 15.24 15.36 14.04
N LEU A 48 14.68 14.46 13.22
CA LEU A 48 15.10 13.03 13.20
C LEU A 48 16.35 12.76 12.35
N ARG A 49 16.91 13.76 11.67
CA ARG A 49 18.12 13.65 10.84
C ARG A 49 19.40 14.04 11.60
N THR A 50 19.38 13.99 12.93
CA THR A 50 20.59 14.27 13.72
C THR A 50 21.54 13.08 13.64
N SER A 51 22.81 13.36 13.32
CA SER A 51 23.88 12.35 13.30
C SER A 51 23.92 11.60 14.64
N THR A 52 24.11 10.28 14.60
CA THR A 52 24.25 9.45 15.81
C THR A 52 25.61 9.59 16.49
N ASP A 53 26.43 10.54 16.04
CA ASP A 53 27.72 10.85 16.64
C ASP A 53 27.53 11.51 18.02
N ARG A 54 27.62 10.68 19.07
CA ARG A 54 27.63 11.12 20.47
C ARG A 54 29.08 11.06 20.97
N PRO A 55 29.76 12.20 21.17
CA PRO A 55 31.17 12.24 21.54
C PRO A 55 31.47 11.68 22.95
N HIS A 56 30.46 11.58 23.82
CA HIS A 56 30.60 11.04 25.18
C HIS A 56 29.91 9.68 25.31
N ARG A 57 30.45 8.68 24.61
CA ARG A 57 29.94 7.31 24.65
C ARG A 57 30.80 6.44 25.57
N ARG A 58 30.63 6.59 26.90
CA ARG A 58 31.01 5.49 27.81
C ARG A 58 30.04 4.34 27.52
N LYS A 59 30.52 3.30 26.82
CA LYS A 59 29.74 2.08 26.60
C LYS A 59 29.52 1.42 27.96
N VAL A 60 28.31 1.51 28.49
CA VAL A 60 27.89 0.66 29.60
C VAL A 60 27.65 -0.73 29.02
N PRO A 61 28.41 -1.76 29.44
CA PRO A 61 28.18 -3.11 28.95
C PRO A 61 26.80 -3.57 29.41
N LEU A 62 25.94 -3.92 28.44
CA LEU A 62 24.65 -4.55 28.73
C LEU A 62 24.86 -6.06 28.75
N HIS A 63 24.74 -6.69 29.92
CA HIS A 63 24.98 -8.12 30.12
C HIS A 63 24.22 -8.99 29.10
N ARG A 64 22.97 -8.62 28.78
CA ARG A 64 22.15 -9.32 27.78
C ARG A 64 22.73 -9.23 26.35
N LEU A 65 23.32 -8.10 25.97
CA LEU A 65 23.91 -7.93 24.64
C LEU A 65 25.33 -8.52 24.56
N ALA A 66 26.07 -8.53 25.68
CA ALA A 66 27.36 -9.18 25.76
C ALA A 66 27.25 -10.69 25.49
N GLY A 67 26.31 -11.37 26.15
CA GLY A 67 26.08 -12.81 25.92
C GLY A 67 25.65 -13.15 24.49
N PHE A 68 24.84 -12.30 23.84
CA PHE A 68 24.47 -12.50 22.43
C PHE A 68 25.68 -12.37 21.49
N ARG A 69 26.61 -11.45 21.77
CA ARG A 69 27.85 -11.30 21.00
C ARG A 69 28.75 -12.52 21.13
N GLU A 70 28.83 -13.12 22.31
CA GLU A 70 29.65 -14.32 22.56
C GLU A 70 29.09 -15.55 21.83
N LEU A 71 27.76 -15.72 21.86
CA LEU A 71 27.09 -16.79 21.10
C LEU A 71 27.26 -16.63 19.59
N SER A 72 27.21 -15.39 19.08
CA SER A 72 27.41 -15.13 17.65
C SER A 72 28.87 -15.33 17.21
N THR A 73 29.86 -15.13 18.09
CA THR A 73 31.26 -15.48 17.80
C THR A 73 31.57 -16.97 17.90
N LEU A 74 30.76 -17.75 18.62
CA LEU A 74 30.91 -19.22 18.71
C LEU A 74 30.29 -19.98 17.52
N GLY A 75 29.53 -19.28 16.67
CA GLY A 75 28.87 -19.84 15.49
C GLY A 75 29.56 -19.55 14.15
N ALA A 76 30.81 -19.07 14.16
CA ALA A 76 31.65 -18.83 12.99
C ALA A 76 32.96 -19.61 13.11
#